data_AF-A0A485D3G7-F1
#
_entry.id   AF-A0A485D3G7-F1
#
_cell.length_a   1.000
_cell.length_b   1.000
_cell.length_c   1.000
_cell.angle_alpha   90.00
_cell.angle_beta   90.00
_cell.angle_gamma   90.00
#
_symmetry.space_group_name_H-M   'P 1'
#
loop_
_entity.id
_entity.type
_entity.pdbx_description
1 polymer ?
#
loop_
_entity_poly.entity_id
_entity_poly.type
_entity_poly.pdbx_seq_one_letter_code
_entity_poly.pdbx_strand_id
1 'polypeptide(L)'
;MDSARALVAKGRGIALVSRTMGVSRAQLSLRIKRSADWQDRRCNRRNDEADAEILSAILNIISDMPSYGYRRVWGILRKQRRTEGQPTCERQTALQDNERA
;
A
#
# COMPACT_ATOMS: atom_id res chain seq x y z
N MET A 1 -21.30 1.43 1.64
CA MET A 1 -20.95 0.12 1.03
C MET A 1 -20.69 -0.96 2.08
N ASP A 2 -20.04 -0.64 3.20
CA ASP A 2 -19.73 -1.62 4.24
C ASP A 2 -20.97 -2.14 5.00
N SER A 3 -21.99 -1.31 5.19
CA SER A 3 -23.29 -1.75 5.74
C SER A 3 -23.95 -2.84 4.89
N ALA A 4 -23.82 -2.76 3.56
CA ALA A 4 -24.33 -3.79 2.66
C ALA A 4 -23.53 -5.10 2.79
N ARG A 5 -22.19 -5.03 2.95
CA ARG A 5 -21.36 -6.22 3.22
C ARG A 5 -21.72 -6.83 4.57
N ALA A 6 -21.92 -6.03 5.60
CA ALA A 6 -22.30 -6.48 6.94
C ALA A 6 -23.66 -7.20 6.93
N LEU A 7 -24.64 -6.71 6.16
CA LEU A 7 -25.94 -7.38 6.02
C LEU A 7 -25.81 -8.74 5.33
N VAL A 8 -24.96 -8.84 4.30
CA VAL A 8 -24.71 -10.14 3.66
C VAL A 8 -23.94 -11.09 4.59
N ALA A 9 -22.98 -10.58 5.36
CA ALA A 9 -22.28 -11.35 6.39
C ALA A 9 -23.24 -11.87 7.47
N LYS A 10 -24.32 -11.13 7.77
CA LYS A 10 -25.43 -11.56 8.64
C LYS A 10 -26.42 -12.53 7.95
N GLY A 11 -26.08 -13.07 6.78
CA GLY A 11 -26.89 -14.07 6.06
C GLY A 11 -27.99 -13.51 5.14
N ARG A 12 -28.06 -12.20 4.92
CA ARG A 12 -29.03 -11.63 3.97
C ARG A 12 -28.60 -11.89 2.53
N GLY A 13 -29.57 -12.22 1.67
CA GLY A 13 -29.29 -12.48 0.25
C GLY A 13 -28.75 -11.25 -0.49
N ILE A 14 -27.70 -11.44 -1.29
CA ILE A 14 -27.03 -10.37 -2.08
C ILE A 14 -28.04 -9.64 -2.98
N ALA A 15 -29.01 -10.35 -3.55
CA ALA A 15 -30.05 -9.78 -4.41
C ALA A 15 -30.90 -8.73 -3.69
N LEU A 16 -31.34 -9.08 -2.48
CA LEU A 16 -32.18 -8.24 -1.64
C LEU A 16 -31.38 -7.01 -1.19
N VAL A 17 -30.16 -7.22 -0.69
CA VAL A 17 -29.30 -6.14 -0.20
C VAL A 17 -28.95 -5.16 -1.33
N SER A 18 -28.61 -5.66 -2.52
CA SER A 18 -28.30 -4.83 -3.68
C SER A 18 -29.46 -3.93 -4.08
N ARG A 19 -30.67 -4.50 -4.18
CA ARG A 19 -31.89 -3.76 -4.57
C ARG A 19 -32.31 -2.74 -3.51
N THR A 20 -32.26 -3.12 -2.23
CA THR A 20 -32.71 -2.28 -1.12
C THR A 20 -31.75 -1.12 -0.87
N MET A 21 -30.44 -1.34 -1.01
CA MET A 21 -29.41 -0.34 -0.72
C MET A 21 -28.92 0.42 -1.96
N GLY A 22 -29.44 0.12 -3.16
CA GLY A 22 -29.00 0.75 -4.41
C GLY A 22 -27.53 0.49 -4.76
N VAL A 23 -26.94 -0.64 -4.33
CA VAL A 23 -25.53 -0.97 -4.59
C VAL A 23 -25.37 -2.00 -5.69
N SER A 24 -24.28 -1.92 -6.47
CA SER A 24 -24.02 -2.87 -7.56
C SER A 24 -23.90 -4.32 -7.04
N ARG A 25 -24.76 -5.20 -7.56
CA ARG A 25 -24.76 -6.64 -7.22
C ARG A 25 -23.42 -7.30 -7.55
N ALA A 26 -22.85 -6.99 -8.70
CA ALA A 26 -21.57 -7.55 -9.15
C ALA A 26 -20.43 -7.12 -8.24
N GLN A 27 -20.37 -5.82 -7.90
CA GLN A 27 -19.35 -5.28 -7.01
C GLN A 27 -19.48 -5.84 -5.58
N LEU A 28 -20.71 -5.97 -5.07
CA LEU A 28 -20.97 -6.55 -3.76
C LEU A 28 -20.53 -8.02 -3.72
N SER A 29 -20.90 -8.81 -4.73
CA SER A 29 -20.46 -10.21 -4.87
C SER A 29 -18.93 -10.34 -4.93
N LEU A 30 -18.26 -9.50 -5.73
CA LEU A 30 -16.79 -9.48 -5.78
C LEU A 30 -16.19 -9.18 -4.41
N ARG A 31 -16.73 -8.21 -3.68
CA ARG A 31 -16.20 -7.82 -2.36
C ARG A 31 -16.44 -8.85 -1.27
N ILE A 32 -17.50 -9.65 -1.35
CA ILE A 32 -17.78 -10.72 -0.38
C ILE A 32 -16.85 -11.91 -0.60
N LYS A 33 -16.53 -12.23 -1.86
CA LYS A 33 -15.65 -13.36 -2.21
C LYS A 33 -14.16 -13.09 -2.02
N ARG A 34 -13.77 -11.85 -1.67
CA ARG A 34 -12.36 -11.50 -1.42
C ARG A 34 -11.91 -12.13 -0.10
N SER A 35 -10.70 -12.68 -0.10
CA SER A 35 -10.00 -13.09 1.14
C SER A 35 -9.80 -11.87 2.06
N ALA A 36 -9.60 -12.11 3.36
CA ALA A 36 -9.15 -11.09 4.29
C ALA A 36 -7.82 -10.45 3.84
N ASP A 37 -6.94 -11.25 3.25
CA ASP A 37 -5.63 -10.81 2.74
C ASP A 37 -5.69 -10.20 1.35
N TRP A 38 -6.90 -10.02 0.79
CA TRP A 38 -7.04 -9.44 -0.53
C TRP A 38 -6.59 -7.97 -0.51
N GLN A 39 -5.55 -7.66 -1.28
CA GLN A 39 -5.09 -6.30 -1.54
C GLN A 39 -5.36 -5.90 -2.99
N ASP A 40 -5.79 -4.65 -3.19
CA ASP A 40 -5.96 -4.10 -4.54
C ASP A 40 -4.57 -3.91 -5.16
N ARG A 41 -4.30 -4.60 -6.28
CA ARG A 41 -3.01 -4.50 -6.99
C ARG A 41 -2.75 -3.11 -7.58
N ARG A 42 -3.76 -2.25 -7.68
CA ARG A 42 -3.60 -0.84 -8.08
C ARG A 42 -3.11 0.04 -6.93
N CYS A 43 -3.28 -0.41 -5.70
CA CYS A 43 -2.64 0.23 -4.56
C CYS A 43 -1.18 -0.24 -4.50
N ASN A 44 -0.27 0.69 -4.22
CA ASN A 44 1.12 0.32 -4.00
C ASN A 44 1.17 -0.70 -2.85
N ARG A 45 1.85 -1.83 -3.07
CA ARG A 45 1.99 -2.85 -2.03
C ARG A 45 2.83 -2.23 -0.91
N ARG A 46 2.20 -1.95 0.23
CA ARG A 46 2.91 -1.51 1.43
C ARG A 46 3.76 -2.66 1.94
N ASN A 47 5.01 -2.36 2.22
CA ASN A 47 5.92 -3.26 2.89
C ASN A 47 6.38 -2.48 4.13
N ASP A 48 5.71 -2.73 5.25
CA ASP A 48 5.88 -1.93 6.46
C ASP A 48 7.32 -2.06 7.00
N GLU A 49 7.98 -3.20 6.80
CA GLU A 49 9.39 -3.40 7.16
C GLU A 49 10.33 -2.54 6.30
N ALA A 50 10.14 -2.55 4.98
CA ALA A 50 10.94 -1.73 4.06
C ALA A 50 10.67 -0.23 4.26
N ASP A 51 9.42 0.14 4.52
CA ASP A 51 9.03 1.52 4.81
C ASP A 51 9.62 1.98 6.15
N ALA A 52 9.66 1.13 7.18
CA ALA A 52 10.30 1.44 8.46
C ALA A 52 11.80 1.71 8.31
N GLU A 53 12.50 0.93 7.49
CA GLU A 53 13.92 1.17 7.19
C GLU A 53 14.11 2.54 6.52
N ILE A 54 13.32 2.86 5.48
CA ILE A 54 13.39 4.16 4.80
C ILE A 54 13.08 5.31 5.76
N LEU A 55 12.07 5.16 6.62
CA LEU A 55 11.70 6.17 7.62
C LEU A 55 12.84 6.42 8.60
N SER A 56 13.50 5.37 9.08
CA SER A 56 14.64 5.50 9.99
C SER A 56 15.79 6.28 9.36
N ALA A 57 16.13 5.99 8.09
CA ALA A 57 17.16 6.70 7.35
C ALA A 57 16.82 8.19 7.14
N ILE A 58 15.55 8.49 6.83
CA ILE A 58 15.07 9.88 6.70
C ILE A 58 15.19 10.62 8.05
N LEU A 59 14.78 10.00 9.15
CA LEU A 59 14.85 10.61 10.48
C LEU A 59 16.29 10.86 10.92
N ASN A 60 17.22 9.97 10.61
CA ASN A 60 18.64 10.17 10.86
C ASN A 60 19.17 11.40 10.09
N ILE A 61 18.87 11.52 8.79
CA ILE A 61 19.30 12.67 7.97
C ILE A 61 18.69 13.98 8.48
N ILE A 62 17.42 13.98 8.89
CA ILE A 62 16.76 15.18 9.44
C ILE A 62 17.35 15.56 10.79
N SER A 63 17.70 14.59 11.63
CA SER A 63 18.32 14.84 12.94
C SER A 63 19.66 15.54 12.80
N ASP A 64 20.47 15.13 11.82
CA ASP A 64 21.75 15.79 11.50
C ASP A 64 21.56 17.17 10.84
N MET A 65 20.40 17.42 10.24
CA MET A 65 20.18 18.60 9.41
C MET A 65 18.73 19.09 9.42
N PRO A 66 18.26 19.67 10.54
CA PRO A 66 16.84 19.93 10.78
C PRO A 66 16.24 21.03 9.90
N SER A 67 17.06 21.87 9.26
CA SER A 67 16.61 22.94 8.35
C SER A 67 16.53 22.52 6.87
N TYR A 68 16.82 21.26 6.53
CA TYR A 68 16.88 20.82 5.14
C TYR A 68 15.52 20.35 4.61
N GLY A 69 15.17 20.84 3.42
CA GLY A 69 13.96 20.43 2.71
C GLY A 69 14.06 19.02 2.10
N TYR A 70 12.89 18.42 1.85
CA TYR A 70 12.71 17.07 1.32
C TYR A 70 13.61 16.70 0.12
N ARG A 71 13.82 17.63 -0.82
CA ARG A 71 14.66 17.36 -2.01
C ARG A 71 16.12 17.05 -1.66
N ARG A 72 16.70 17.69 -0.64
CA ARG A 72 18.08 17.43 -0.21
C ARG A 72 18.18 16.14 0.60
N VAL A 73 17.23 15.92 1.51
CA VAL A 73 17.11 14.65 2.26
C VAL A 73 17.06 13.47 1.28
N TRP A 74 16.25 13.58 0.23
CA TRP A 74 16.15 12.57 -0.83
C TRP A 74 17.47 12.36 -1.60
N GLY A 75 18.20 13.43 -1.88
CA GLY A 75 19.51 13.35 -2.53
C GLY A 75 20.54 12.61 -1.68
N ILE A 76 20.56 12.86 -0.37
CA ILE A 76 21.45 12.19 0.59
C ILE A 76 21.06 10.71 0.71
N LEU A 77 19.78 10.42 0.91
CA LEU A 77 19.25 9.06 1.00
C LEU A 77 19.61 8.22 -0.24
N ARG A 78 19.45 8.80 -1.44
CA ARG A 78 19.80 8.13 -2.70
C ARG A 78 21.30 7.91 -2.85
N LYS A 79 22.13 8.83 -2.33
CA LYS A 79 23.60 8.66 -2.31
C LYS A 79 24.01 7.54 -1.36
N GLN A 80 23.47 7.52 -0.14
CA GLN A 80 23.73 6.47 0.86
C GLN A 80 23.37 5.09 0.32
N ARG A 81 22.14 4.91 -0.19
CA ARG A 81 21.72 3.62 -0.76
C ARG A 81 22.56 3.14 -1.93
N ARG A 82 23.00 4.06 -2.82
CA ARG A 82 23.95 3.70 -3.90
C ARG A 82 25.28 3.22 -3.36
N THR A 83 25.81 3.85 -2.30
CA THR A 83 27.06 3.44 -1.66
C THR A 83 26.93 2.09 -0.97
N GLU A 84 25.78 1.80 -0.38
CA GLU A 84 25.48 0.55 0.32
C GLU A 84 25.05 -0.58 -0.63
N GLY A 85 24.99 -0.33 -1.94
CA GLY A 85 24.51 -1.30 -2.94
C GLY A 85 23.03 -1.66 -2.81
N GLN A 86 22.26 -0.86 -2.06
CA GLN A 86 20.84 -1.08 -1.83
C GLN A 86 20.02 -0.63 -3.04
N PRO A 87 18.85 -1.26 -3.28
CA PRO A 87 17.94 -0.82 -4.33
C PRO A 87 17.57 0.65 -4.10
N THR A 88 17.58 1.42 -5.19
CA THR A 88 17.18 2.82 -5.10
C THR A 88 15.73 2.89 -4.67
N CYS A 89 15.41 3.73 -3.68
CA CYS A 89 14.04 4.14 -3.43
C CYS A 89 13.56 4.93 -4.65
N GLU A 90 13.09 4.26 -5.69
CA GLU A 90 12.48 4.97 -6.80
C GLU A 90 11.13 5.50 -6.34
N ARG A 91 10.79 6.69 -6.83
CA ARG A 91 9.39 7.11 -6.82
C ARG A 91 8.67 6.20 -7.80
N GLN A 92 8.13 5.10 -7.29
CA GLN A 92 7.11 4.29 -7.93
C GLN A 92 7.57 3.49 -9.16
N THR A 93 8.55 2.59 -8.98
CA THR A 93 8.69 1.40 -9.85
C THR A 93 9.33 0.27 -9.04
N ALA A 94 8.49 -0.50 -8.34
CA ALA A 94 8.88 -1.80 -7.78
C ALA A 94 8.03 -2.88 -8.45
N LEU A 95 8.26 -3.05 -9.75
CA LEU A 95 7.90 -4.26 -10.47
C LEU A 95 9.15 -4.67 -11.23
N GLN A 96 9.53 -5.93 -11.04
CA GLN A 96 10.67 -6.65 -11.62
C GLN A 96 11.98 -6.42 -10.87
N ASP A 97 12.31 -7.40 -10.00
CA ASP A 97 13.68 -7.93 -9.81
C ASP A 97 13.73 -9.06 -8.76
N ASN A 98 12.62 -9.73 -8.45
CA ASN A 98 12.62 -10.87 -7.51
C ASN A 98 12.02 -12.15 -8.11
N GLU A 99 12.50 -12.54 -9.29
CA GLU A 99 12.25 -13.87 -9.91
C GLU A 99 13.54 -14.52 -10.46
N ARG A 100 14.70 -14.30 -9.82
CA ARG A 100 15.93 -15.06 -10.11
C ARG A 100 16.74 -15.34 -8.84
N ALA A 101 16.31 -16.35 -8.09
CA ALA A 101 17.14 -17.25 -7.29
C ALA A 101 16.33 -18.51 -6.98
#